data_AF-A0A1H9V7P5-F1
#
_entry.id   AF-A0A1H9V7P5-F1
#
_cell.length_a   1.000
_cell.length_b   1.000
_cell.length_c   1.000
_cell.angle_alpha   90.00
_cell.angle_beta   90.00
_cell.angle_gamma   90.00
#
_symmetry.space_group_name_H-M   'P 1'
#
loop_
_entity.id
_entity.type
_entity.pdbx_description
1 polymer ?
#
loop_
_entity_poly.entity_id
_entity_poly.type
_entity_poly.pdbx_seq_one_letter_code
_entity_poly.pdbx_strand_id
1 'polypeptide(L)'
;MIIKKARLFWSYQINKTEQWLSIMAEQGWHVTDVNLWSRVFTFEKGEKKKIHYRIQYAKTLPETLKNEGWNIAASAGKWLFVSNVTEIIQIYPPRDSILKRNRTHAYTAVAIVIFQLALQMPILLISFIILSFMDQQNIWLLLLFLGEAIALACIAAYIFKSYRRFEVLEMDATIDPVSNGKKVWKLKPGWMYRLEETSKWLEQLALEGYVLEKVTATLFTFRKTAPTTIKYECVFEYKVQPSFFSAHKEVGWQLKYSSNVTVLNYSIWAMPYRENEPIPQFSYDMKEQKQSIKRAFKMNISMSIYIILISSIALYANTLDYEEPFISWSLSGITRTLLLAGLLFWLYHFLRIIIYYRKSMKAYQ
;
A
#
# COMPACT_ATOMS: atom_id res chain seq x y z
N MET A 1 -30.96 31.67 2.20
CA MET A 1 -31.60 30.33 2.32
C MET A 1 -30.52 29.33 2.68
N ILE A 2 -30.73 28.49 3.69
CA ILE A 2 -29.75 27.53 4.17
C ILE A 2 -30.23 26.10 3.89
N ILE A 3 -29.33 25.24 3.41
CA ILE A 3 -29.60 23.80 3.25
C ILE A 3 -28.51 22.98 3.93
N LYS A 4 -28.87 21.79 4.40
CA LYS A 4 -27.96 20.84 5.02
C LYS A 4 -27.93 19.55 4.21
N LYS A 5 -26.74 19.05 3.87
CA LYS A 5 -26.57 17.78 3.13
C LYS A 5 -25.57 16.87 3.85
N ALA A 6 -25.99 15.65 4.14
CA ALA A 6 -25.12 14.63 4.70
C ALA A 6 -24.27 13.98 3.61
N ARG A 7 -22.99 13.71 3.89
CA ARG A 7 -22.08 13.00 2.99
C ARG A 7 -21.19 12.05 3.76
N LEU A 8 -21.64 10.80 3.93
CA LEU A 8 -20.86 9.78 4.63
C LEU A 8 -19.53 9.51 3.91
N PHE A 9 -18.49 9.21 4.69
CA PHE A 9 -17.12 8.90 4.20
C PHE A 9 -16.44 9.97 3.33
N TRP A 10 -16.92 11.22 3.35
CA TRP A 10 -16.33 12.32 2.57
C TRP A 10 -14.81 12.45 2.75
N SER A 11 -14.30 12.22 3.97
CA SER A 11 -12.87 12.34 4.29
C SER A 11 -11.97 11.28 3.62
N TYR A 12 -12.56 10.22 3.06
CA TYR A 12 -11.87 9.21 2.28
C TYR A 12 -12.11 9.37 0.77
N GLN A 13 -13.11 10.17 0.38
CA GLN A 13 -13.46 10.49 -1.00
C GLN A 13 -13.21 11.98 -1.29
N ILE A 14 -12.00 12.45 -1.02
CA ILE A 14 -11.63 13.87 -1.06
C ILE A 14 -11.92 14.48 -2.44
N ASN A 15 -11.38 13.89 -3.51
CA ASN A 15 -11.53 14.42 -4.87
C ASN A 15 -13.02 14.48 -5.30
N LYS A 16 -13.81 13.46 -4.96
CA LYS A 16 -15.26 13.46 -5.22
C LYS A 16 -16.01 14.49 -4.39
N THR A 17 -15.55 14.76 -3.17
CA THR A 17 -16.17 15.75 -2.29
C THR A 17 -15.85 17.15 -2.77
N GLU A 18 -14.62 17.42 -3.21
CA GLU A 18 -14.23 18.69 -3.82
C GLU A 18 -15.01 18.99 -5.11
N GLN A 19 -15.12 18.00 -6.00
CA GLN A 19 -15.95 18.12 -7.20
C GLN A 19 -17.40 18.41 -6.85
N TRP A 20 -17.95 17.69 -5.88
CA TRP A 20 -19.32 17.92 -5.41
C TRP A 20 -19.52 19.33 -4.83
N LEU A 21 -18.58 19.84 -4.03
CA LEU A 21 -18.63 21.22 -3.53
C LEU A 21 -18.58 22.24 -4.67
N SER A 22 -17.75 21.99 -5.69
CA SER A 22 -17.64 22.86 -6.86
C SER A 22 -18.96 22.90 -7.66
N ILE A 23 -19.58 21.74 -7.89
CA ILE A 23 -20.91 21.62 -8.54
C ILE A 23 -21.99 22.34 -7.71
N MET A 24 -21.93 22.25 -6.38
CA MET A 24 -22.87 22.96 -5.51
C MET A 24 -22.72 24.48 -5.65
N ALA A 25 -21.50 25.01 -5.72
CA ALA A 25 -21.26 26.45 -5.92
C ALA A 25 -21.68 26.95 -7.31
N GLU A 26 -21.53 26.13 -8.36
CA GLU A 26 -22.07 26.44 -9.69
C GLU A 26 -23.60 26.56 -9.68
N GLN A 27 -24.27 25.84 -8.77
CA GLN A 27 -25.71 25.96 -8.55
C GLN A 27 -26.07 27.13 -7.62
N GLY A 28 -25.09 27.86 -7.08
CA GLY A 28 -25.26 28.97 -6.15
C GLY A 28 -25.31 28.55 -4.68
N TRP A 29 -24.87 27.34 -4.35
CA TRP A 29 -24.80 26.84 -2.97
C TRP A 29 -23.36 26.84 -2.47
N HIS A 30 -23.04 27.77 -1.58
CA HIS A 30 -21.69 27.93 -1.02
C HIS A 30 -21.60 27.27 0.34
N VAL A 31 -20.58 26.45 0.57
CA VAL A 31 -20.37 25.80 1.87
C VAL A 31 -19.95 26.84 2.91
N THR A 32 -20.59 26.82 4.07
CA THR A 32 -20.32 27.76 5.17
C THR A 32 -19.87 27.04 6.45
N ASP A 33 -20.33 25.80 6.66
CA ASP A 33 -19.96 25.02 7.84
C ASP A 33 -19.98 23.51 7.55
N VAL A 34 -19.20 22.75 8.32
CA VAL A 34 -19.11 21.29 8.21
C VAL A 34 -19.07 20.65 9.60
N ASN A 35 -20.11 19.90 9.94
CA ASN A 35 -20.11 19.11 11.16
C ASN A 35 -19.39 17.76 10.94
N LEU A 36 -18.24 17.58 11.58
CA LEU A 36 -17.42 16.37 11.43
C LEU A 36 -18.07 15.12 12.00
N TRP A 37 -18.89 15.24 13.05
CA TRP A 37 -19.48 14.10 13.74
C TRP A 37 -20.68 13.56 12.97
N SER A 38 -21.64 14.43 12.63
CA SER A 38 -22.83 14.06 11.85
C SER A 38 -22.56 13.95 10.34
N ARG A 39 -21.37 14.37 9.87
CA ARG A 39 -20.98 14.37 8.45
C ARG A 39 -21.88 15.23 7.58
N VAL A 40 -22.43 16.30 8.16
CA VAL A 40 -23.35 17.23 7.49
C VAL A 40 -22.63 18.50 7.08
N PHE A 41 -22.82 18.89 5.82
CA PHE A 41 -22.35 20.14 5.25
C PHE A 41 -23.51 21.13 5.22
N THR A 42 -23.28 22.33 5.73
CA THR A 42 -24.21 23.45 5.69
C THR A 42 -23.85 24.36 4.53
N PHE A 43 -24.85 24.69 3.72
CA PHE A 43 -24.69 25.57 2.57
C PHE A 43 -25.62 26.77 2.68
N GLU A 44 -25.14 27.89 2.17
CA GLU A 44 -25.91 29.11 2.01
C GLU A 44 -26.09 29.43 0.52
N LYS A 45 -27.30 29.87 0.16
CA LYS A 45 -27.61 30.29 -1.20
C LYS A 45 -26.97 31.65 -1.47
N GLY A 46 -26.10 31.71 -2.48
CA GLY A 46 -25.52 32.92 -3.03
C GLY A 46 -25.51 32.91 -4.55
N GLU A 47 -24.64 33.73 -5.14
CA GLU A 47 -24.49 33.82 -6.59
C GLU A 47 -23.89 32.54 -7.18
N LYS A 48 -24.35 32.15 -8.37
CA LYS A 48 -23.76 31.03 -9.12
C LYS A 48 -22.37 31.42 -9.58
N LYS A 49 -21.35 30.69 -9.11
CA LYS A 49 -19.95 30.95 -9.44
C LYS A 49 -19.22 29.63 -9.67
N LYS A 50 -18.32 29.62 -10.64
CA LYS A 50 -17.40 28.50 -10.84
C LYS A 50 -16.29 28.62 -9.80
N ILE A 51 -16.43 27.87 -8.70
CA ILE A 51 -15.50 27.90 -7.58
C ILE A 51 -14.77 26.56 -7.51
N HIS A 52 -13.45 26.62 -7.47
CA HIS A 52 -12.60 25.46 -7.24
C HIS A 52 -12.43 25.23 -5.74
N TYR A 53 -12.99 24.14 -5.24
CA TYR A 53 -12.78 23.72 -3.85
C TYR A 53 -11.61 22.77 -3.70
N ARG A 54 -10.85 22.94 -2.62
CA ARG A 54 -9.86 21.98 -2.13
C ARG A 54 -10.03 21.76 -0.63
N ILE A 55 -9.81 20.53 -0.20
CA ILE A 55 -9.79 20.15 1.20
C ILE A 55 -8.34 20.06 1.65
N GLN A 56 -8.03 20.60 2.81
CA GLN A 56 -6.73 20.46 3.47
C GLN A 56 -6.91 19.87 4.87
N TYR A 57 -5.88 19.15 5.32
CA TYR A 57 -5.77 18.71 6.71
C TYR A 57 -4.66 19.51 7.40
N ALA A 58 -4.99 20.70 7.89
CA ALA A 58 -4.07 21.65 8.52
C ALA A 58 -4.83 22.52 9.54
N LYS A 59 -4.10 23.17 10.46
CA LYS A 59 -4.72 24.13 11.40
C LYS A 59 -4.97 25.49 10.74
N THR A 60 -4.08 25.91 9.84
CA THR A 60 -4.09 27.22 9.20
C THR A 60 -3.73 27.10 7.73
N LEU A 61 -4.18 28.06 6.94
CA LEU A 61 -3.83 28.19 5.52
C LEU A 61 -2.53 29.02 5.39
N PRO A 62 -1.46 28.48 4.76
CA PRO A 62 -0.24 29.23 4.48
C PRO A 62 -0.50 30.53 3.71
N GLU A 63 0.31 31.57 3.99
CA GLU A 63 0.20 32.88 3.32
C GLU A 63 0.44 32.78 1.82
N THR A 64 1.35 31.91 1.38
CA THR A 64 1.59 31.65 -0.04
C THR A 64 0.32 31.25 -0.78
N LEU A 65 -0.52 30.40 -0.18
CA LEU A 65 -1.79 30.01 -0.80
C LEU A 65 -2.84 31.12 -0.76
N LYS A 66 -2.86 31.94 0.31
CA LYS A 66 -3.74 33.11 0.38
C LYS A 66 -3.41 34.14 -0.71
N ASN A 67 -2.12 34.38 -0.94
CA ASN A 67 -1.64 35.29 -1.98
C ASN A 67 -2.02 34.78 -3.39
N GLU A 68 -2.13 33.47 -3.57
CA GLU A 68 -2.61 32.81 -4.79
C GLU A 68 -4.16 32.73 -4.89
N GLY A 69 -4.87 33.47 -4.04
CA GLY A 69 -6.33 33.59 -4.09
C GLY A 69 -7.11 32.47 -3.39
N TRP A 70 -6.43 31.58 -2.63
CA TRP A 70 -7.13 30.59 -1.82
C TRP A 70 -7.68 31.20 -0.53
N ASN A 71 -8.98 31.01 -0.30
CA ASN A 71 -9.68 31.48 0.89
C ASN A 71 -10.36 30.32 1.63
N ILE A 72 -10.38 30.38 2.96
CA ILE A 72 -11.08 29.39 3.79
C ILE A 72 -12.59 29.66 3.68
N ALA A 73 -13.33 28.72 3.08
CA ALA A 73 -14.78 28.78 2.99
C ALA A 73 -15.46 28.16 4.22
N ALA A 74 -14.89 27.08 4.75
CA ALA A 74 -15.33 26.46 6.00
C ALA A 74 -14.15 25.78 6.71
N SER A 75 -14.25 25.62 8.02
CA SER A 75 -13.26 24.90 8.80
C SER A 75 -13.91 24.09 9.91
N ALA A 76 -13.41 22.88 10.14
CA ALA A 76 -13.87 22.06 11.26
C ALA A 76 -12.69 21.25 11.82
N GLY A 77 -12.29 21.55 13.05
CA GLY A 77 -11.09 20.96 13.65
C GLY A 77 -9.83 21.24 12.81
N LYS A 78 -9.18 20.18 12.33
CA LYS A 78 -8.01 20.26 11.43
C LYS A 78 -8.37 20.22 9.94
N TRP A 79 -9.66 20.24 9.60
CA TRP A 79 -10.10 20.25 8.21
C TRP A 79 -10.38 21.67 7.76
N LEU A 80 -9.75 22.06 6.66
CA LEU A 80 -10.00 23.33 5.99
C LEU A 80 -10.60 23.04 4.62
N PHE A 81 -11.72 23.69 4.32
CA PHE A 81 -12.35 23.68 3.01
C PHE A 81 -12.00 25.02 2.39
N VAL A 82 -11.01 25.02 1.50
CA VAL A 82 -10.54 26.21 0.83
C VAL A 82 -11.15 26.32 -0.56
N SER A 83 -11.31 27.55 -1.03
CA SER A 83 -11.95 27.90 -2.29
C SER A 83 -11.06 28.87 -3.06
N ASN A 84 -11.04 28.74 -4.38
CA ASN A 84 -10.42 29.69 -5.29
C ASN A 84 -11.38 29.93 -6.46
N VAL A 85 -11.58 31.20 -6.82
CA VAL A 85 -12.52 31.62 -7.88
C VAL A 85 -11.79 31.80 -9.22
N THR A 86 -10.47 31.79 -9.21
CA THR A 86 -9.64 32.01 -10.40
C THR A 86 -9.71 30.80 -11.33
N GLU A 87 -9.85 31.04 -12.65
CA GLU A 87 -9.89 29.96 -13.65
C GLU A 87 -8.54 29.26 -13.86
N ILE A 88 -7.45 30.01 -13.71
CA ILE A 88 -6.08 29.51 -13.85
C ILE A 88 -5.45 29.47 -12.46
N ILE A 89 -5.22 28.27 -11.95
CA ILE A 89 -4.59 28.03 -10.64
C ILE A 89 -3.13 27.64 -10.88
N GLN A 90 -2.20 28.45 -10.40
CA GLN A 90 -0.77 28.16 -10.51
C GLN A 90 -0.30 27.23 -9.38
N ILE A 91 -0.74 27.50 -8.13
CA ILE A 91 -0.31 26.74 -6.96
C ILE A 91 -1.50 26.05 -6.31
N TYR A 92 -1.41 24.72 -6.18
CA TYR A 92 -2.38 23.92 -5.46
C TYR A 92 -1.95 23.65 -4.02
N PRO A 93 -2.92 23.56 -3.09
CA PRO A 93 -2.72 23.04 -1.75
C PRO A 93 -1.99 21.69 -1.69
N PRO A 94 -0.98 21.53 -0.81
CA PRO A 94 -0.29 20.26 -0.63
C PRO A 94 -1.22 19.19 -0.02
N ARG A 95 -0.96 17.92 -0.37
CA ARG A 95 -1.82 16.77 -0.03
C ARG A 95 -1.24 15.82 1.01
N ASP A 96 0.00 16.04 1.40
CA ASP A 96 0.76 15.13 2.27
C ASP A 96 0.09 14.84 3.60
N SER A 97 -0.53 15.85 4.21
CA SER A 97 -1.19 15.71 5.51
C SER A 97 -2.43 14.82 5.44
N ILE A 98 -3.20 14.92 4.36
CA ILE A 98 -4.37 14.07 4.09
C ILE A 98 -3.92 12.65 3.80
N LEU A 99 -2.90 12.49 2.94
CA LEU A 99 -2.33 11.18 2.62
C LEU A 99 -1.80 10.48 3.86
N LYS A 100 -1.06 11.20 4.71
CA LYS A 100 -0.55 10.68 5.99
C LYS A 100 -1.69 10.23 6.90
N ARG A 101 -2.73 11.06 7.08
CA ARG A 101 -3.90 10.69 7.89
C ARG A 101 -4.60 9.45 7.35
N ASN A 102 -4.95 9.44 6.06
CA ASN A 102 -5.71 8.35 5.45
C ASN A 102 -4.93 7.05 5.48
N ARG A 103 -3.61 7.11 5.29
CA ARG A 103 -2.68 5.99 5.47
C ARG A 103 -2.72 5.44 6.90
N THR A 104 -2.59 6.30 7.92
CA THR A 104 -2.70 5.87 9.32
C THR A 104 -4.04 5.20 9.58
N HIS A 105 -5.15 5.81 9.15
CA HIS A 105 -6.49 5.25 9.35
C HIS A 105 -6.67 3.90 8.68
N ALA A 106 -6.20 3.74 7.43
CA ALA A 106 -6.30 2.48 6.70
C ALA A 106 -5.54 1.35 7.40
N TYR A 107 -4.29 1.60 7.82
CA TYR A 107 -3.51 0.58 8.52
C TYR A 107 -4.02 0.30 9.94
N THR A 108 -4.48 1.32 10.67
CA THR A 108 -5.12 1.12 11.97
C THR A 108 -6.41 0.29 11.84
N ALA A 109 -7.25 0.56 10.84
CA ALA A 109 -8.46 -0.23 10.60
C ALA A 109 -8.12 -1.70 10.28
N VAL A 110 -7.12 -1.95 9.43
CA VAL A 110 -6.65 -3.32 9.14
C VAL A 110 -6.09 -3.99 10.40
N ALA A 111 -5.30 -3.28 11.21
CA ALA A 111 -4.75 -3.81 12.45
C ALA A 111 -5.84 -4.17 13.47
N ILE A 112 -6.88 -3.33 13.60
CA ILE A 112 -8.04 -3.61 14.46
C ILE A 112 -8.77 -4.87 13.98
N VAL A 113 -8.99 -5.04 12.67
CA VAL A 113 -9.62 -6.25 12.12
C VAL A 113 -8.77 -7.49 12.40
N ILE A 114 -7.46 -7.43 12.15
CA ILE A 114 -6.57 -8.57 12.43
C ILE A 114 -6.59 -8.93 13.91
N PHE A 115 -6.52 -7.93 14.79
CA PHE A 115 -6.56 -8.12 16.23
C PHE A 115 -7.90 -8.72 16.68
N GLN A 116 -9.01 -8.20 16.19
CA GLN A 116 -10.35 -8.71 16.51
C GLN A 116 -10.53 -10.15 16.04
N LEU A 117 -10.11 -10.46 14.82
CA LEU A 117 -10.12 -11.84 14.32
C LEU A 117 -9.25 -12.76 15.18
N ALA A 118 -8.04 -12.33 15.55
CA ALA A 118 -7.16 -13.12 16.41
C ALA A 118 -7.79 -13.43 17.78
N LEU A 119 -8.54 -12.48 18.37
CA LEU A 119 -9.26 -12.67 19.63
C LEU A 119 -10.53 -13.52 19.50
N GLN A 120 -11.27 -13.37 18.40
CA GLN A 120 -12.53 -14.07 18.19
C GLN A 120 -12.34 -15.53 17.74
N MET A 121 -11.24 -15.85 17.05
CA MET A 121 -11.00 -17.20 16.52
C MET A 121 -11.06 -18.30 17.61
N PRO A 122 -10.41 -18.17 18.79
CA PRO A 122 -10.56 -19.15 19.86
C PRO A 122 -12.01 -19.30 20.36
N ILE A 123 -12.73 -18.17 20.49
CA ILE A 123 -14.13 -18.16 20.96
C ILE A 123 -15.03 -18.88 19.96
N LEU A 124 -14.86 -18.62 18.66
CA LEU A 124 -15.58 -19.28 17.59
C LEU A 124 -15.29 -20.79 17.55
N LEU A 125 -14.03 -21.19 17.73
CA LEU A 125 -13.64 -22.60 17.81
C LEU A 125 -14.28 -23.32 19.00
N ILE A 126 -14.19 -22.73 20.20
CA ILE A 126 -14.82 -23.30 21.40
C ILE A 126 -16.33 -23.38 21.24
N SER A 127 -16.95 -22.33 20.71
CA SER A 127 -18.40 -22.26 20.47
C SER A 127 -18.84 -23.31 19.45
N PHE A 128 -18.04 -23.54 18.40
CA PHE A 128 -18.29 -24.60 17.41
C PHE A 128 -18.19 -26.00 18.03
N ILE A 129 -17.18 -26.25 18.89
CA ILE A 129 -17.06 -27.52 19.63
C ILE A 129 -18.28 -27.72 20.54
N ILE A 130 -18.68 -26.72 21.32
CA ILE A 130 -19.84 -26.82 22.21
C ILE A 130 -21.13 -27.09 21.41
N LEU A 131 -21.33 -26.40 20.28
CA LEU A 131 -22.46 -26.61 19.37
C LEU A 131 -22.51 -28.03 18.80
N SER A 132 -21.37 -28.71 18.65
CA SER A 132 -21.36 -30.12 18.22
C SER A 132 -21.89 -31.10 19.27
N PHE A 133 -21.97 -30.67 20.54
CA PHE A 133 -22.47 -31.47 21.68
C PHE A 133 -23.81 -31.00 22.23
N MET A 134 -24.32 -29.83 21.82
CA MET A 134 -25.57 -29.24 22.33
C MET A 134 -26.60 -29.06 21.21
N ASP A 135 -27.88 -29.14 21.57
CA ASP A 135 -29.00 -28.93 20.65
C ASP A 135 -28.95 -27.52 20.01
N GLN A 136 -29.50 -27.37 18.79
CA GLN A 136 -29.29 -26.24 17.85
C GLN A 136 -29.56 -24.80 18.35
N GLN A 137 -29.98 -24.60 19.60
CA GLN A 137 -30.46 -23.31 20.14
C GLN A 137 -29.44 -22.15 20.11
N ASN A 138 -28.13 -22.41 20.00
CA ASN A 138 -27.09 -21.36 20.14
C ASN A 138 -26.41 -20.90 18.84
N ILE A 139 -26.90 -21.31 17.66
CA ILE A 139 -26.29 -20.93 16.36
C ILE A 139 -26.28 -19.41 16.13
N TRP A 140 -27.26 -18.68 16.69
CA TRP A 140 -27.38 -17.23 16.52
C TRP A 140 -26.20 -16.43 17.06
N LEU A 141 -25.56 -16.88 18.15
CA LEU A 141 -24.36 -16.23 18.69
C LEU A 141 -23.19 -16.32 17.72
N LEU A 142 -23.01 -17.48 17.08
CA LEU A 142 -21.97 -17.69 16.07
C LEU A 142 -22.23 -16.81 14.84
N LEU A 143 -23.48 -16.70 14.39
CA LEU A 143 -23.87 -15.81 13.29
C LEU A 143 -23.63 -14.33 13.62
N LEU A 144 -23.84 -13.91 14.87
CA LEU A 144 -23.59 -12.54 15.31
C LEU A 144 -22.11 -12.20 15.25
N PHE A 145 -21.22 -13.04 15.81
CA PHE A 145 -19.77 -12.83 15.75
C PHE A 145 -19.25 -12.85 14.31
N LEU A 146 -19.74 -13.78 13.49
CA LEU A 146 -19.38 -13.84 12.08
C LEU A 146 -19.84 -12.58 11.32
N GLY A 147 -21.07 -12.12 11.59
CA GLY A 147 -21.63 -10.91 11.01
C GLY A 147 -20.83 -9.64 11.39
N GLU A 148 -20.45 -9.52 12.66
CA GLU A 148 -19.57 -8.44 13.14
C GLU A 148 -18.21 -8.46 12.44
N ALA A 149 -17.56 -9.64 12.38
CA ALA A 149 -16.26 -9.80 11.73
C ALA A 149 -16.30 -9.43 10.25
N ILE A 150 -17.34 -9.88 9.53
CA ILE A 150 -17.57 -9.53 8.11
C ILE A 150 -17.80 -8.02 7.97
N ALA A 151 -18.64 -7.42 8.80
CA ALA A 151 -18.94 -5.99 8.74
C ALA A 151 -17.67 -5.14 8.94
N LEU A 152 -16.86 -5.46 9.95
CA LEU A 152 -15.58 -4.79 10.21
C LEU A 152 -14.59 -4.98 9.06
N ALA A 153 -14.47 -6.20 8.53
CA ALA A 153 -13.62 -6.49 7.37
C ALA A 153 -14.05 -5.70 6.13
N CYS A 154 -15.35 -5.59 5.85
CA CYS A 154 -15.89 -4.78 4.76
C CYS A 154 -15.57 -3.29 4.93
N ILE A 155 -15.73 -2.74 6.14
CA ILE A 155 -15.39 -1.34 6.45
C ILE A 155 -13.89 -1.09 6.26
N ALA A 156 -13.03 -1.94 6.82
CA ALA A 156 -11.58 -1.82 6.68
C ALA A 156 -11.15 -1.94 5.21
N ALA A 157 -11.71 -2.90 4.46
CA ALA A 157 -11.45 -3.06 3.03
C ALA A 157 -11.89 -1.82 2.23
N TYR A 158 -13.04 -1.22 2.57
CA TYR A 158 -13.51 0.01 1.95
C TYR A 158 -12.55 1.19 2.23
N ILE A 159 -12.17 1.41 3.50
CA ILE A 159 -11.23 2.48 3.89
C ILE A 159 -9.90 2.28 3.18
N PHE A 160 -9.36 1.06 3.20
CA PHE A 160 -8.09 0.72 2.57
C PHE A 160 -8.13 0.93 1.05
N LYS A 161 -9.19 0.47 0.37
CA LYS A 161 -9.39 0.67 -1.07
C LYS A 161 -9.53 2.15 -1.43
N SER A 162 -10.26 2.92 -0.63
CA SER A 162 -10.43 4.36 -0.83
C SER A 162 -9.10 5.10 -0.66
N TYR A 163 -8.36 4.78 0.40
CA TYR A 163 -7.01 5.29 0.62
C TYR A 163 -6.07 4.95 -0.54
N ARG A 164 -6.01 3.68 -0.98
CA ARG A 164 -5.10 3.26 -2.05
C ARG A 164 -5.42 3.95 -3.37
N ARG A 165 -6.71 4.12 -3.70
CA ARG A 165 -7.12 4.88 -4.90
C ARG A 165 -6.66 6.34 -4.81
N PHE A 166 -6.86 6.96 -3.66
CA PHE A 166 -6.40 8.34 -3.43
C PHE A 166 -4.88 8.43 -3.53
N GLU A 167 -4.15 7.51 -2.90
CA GLU A 167 -2.69 7.47 -2.94
C GLU A 167 -2.14 7.29 -4.35
N VAL A 168 -2.66 6.36 -5.15
CA VAL A 168 -2.19 6.14 -6.52
C VAL A 168 -2.40 7.38 -7.40
N LEU A 169 -3.53 8.07 -7.22
CA LEU A 169 -3.83 9.30 -7.96
C LEU A 169 -2.90 10.45 -7.55
N GLU A 170 -2.73 10.67 -6.25
CA GLU A 170 -1.96 11.83 -5.75
C GLU A 170 -0.44 11.62 -5.85
N MET A 171 0.05 10.38 -5.82
CA MET A 171 1.47 10.07 -5.99
C MET A 171 1.88 9.87 -7.45
N ASP A 172 0.92 9.95 -8.37
CA ASP A 172 1.08 9.49 -9.75
C ASP A 172 1.76 8.11 -9.82
N ALA A 173 1.38 7.18 -8.94
CA ALA A 173 1.93 5.82 -8.92
C ALA A 173 1.28 4.91 -9.98
N THR A 174 0.85 5.51 -11.09
CA THR A 174 0.26 4.84 -12.24
C THR A 174 1.33 4.02 -12.96
N ILE A 175 0.97 2.79 -13.33
CA ILE A 175 1.84 1.89 -14.08
C ILE A 175 1.33 1.90 -15.52
N ASP A 176 2.17 2.35 -16.44
CA ASP A 176 1.81 2.42 -17.85
C ASP A 176 1.64 1.00 -18.42
N PRO A 177 0.48 0.68 -19.01
CA PRO A 177 0.24 -0.64 -19.58
C PRO A 177 1.11 -0.84 -20.83
N VAL A 178 1.77 -1.99 -20.92
CA VAL A 178 2.44 -2.42 -22.15
C VAL A 178 1.38 -3.03 -23.07
N SER A 179 0.96 -2.29 -24.09
CA SER A 179 -0.16 -2.65 -24.97
C SER A 179 0.16 -3.79 -25.94
N ASN A 180 1.42 -3.91 -26.36
CA ASN A 180 1.81 -4.77 -27.48
C ASN A 180 2.52 -6.05 -27.02
N GLY A 181 2.33 -7.14 -27.78
CA GLY A 181 3.04 -8.40 -27.61
C GLY A 181 2.27 -9.52 -26.89
N LYS A 182 2.71 -10.77 -27.07
CA LYS A 182 2.12 -11.94 -26.41
C LYS A 182 2.50 -11.95 -24.93
N LYS A 183 1.52 -12.23 -24.06
CA LYS A 183 1.75 -12.38 -22.61
C LYS A 183 2.52 -13.67 -22.30
N VAL A 184 3.53 -13.55 -21.44
CA VAL A 184 4.31 -14.67 -20.91
C VAL A 184 4.46 -14.50 -19.41
N TRP A 185 4.35 -15.60 -18.67
CA TRP A 185 4.48 -15.60 -17.22
C TRP A 185 5.77 -16.28 -16.79
N LYS A 186 6.50 -15.69 -15.83
CA LYS A 186 7.63 -16.33 -15.16
C LYS A 186 7.50 -16.20 -13.65
N LEU A 187 7.86 -17.25 -12.92
CA LEU A 187 7.85 -17.27 -11.46
C LEU A 187 9.24 -16.94 -10.92
N LYS A 188 9.31 -16.07 -9.91
CA LYS A 188 10.55 -15.78 -9.17
C LYS A 188 10.25 -15.67 -7.67
N PRO A 189 10.18 -16.81 -6.96
CA PRO A 189 9.92 -16.80 -5.51
C PRO A 189 11.06 -16.11 -4.75
N GLY A 190 10.69 -15.33 -3.72
CA GLY A 190 11.66 -14.66 -2.85
C GLY A 190 12.50 -13.57 -3.52
N TRP A 191 12.03 -12.98 -4.63
CA TRP A 191 12.73 -11.90 -5.33
C TRP A 191 13.02 -10.67 -4.44
N MET A 192 12.13 -10.38 -3.47
CA MET A 192 12.25 -9.27 -2.52
C MET A 192 13.49 -9.37 -1.62
N TYR A 193 14.02 -10.59 -1.43
CA TYR A 193 15.22 -10.84 -0.62
C TYR A 193 16.51 -10.59 -1.40
N ARG A 194 16.43 -10.46 -2.73
CA ARG A 194 17.59 -10.38 -3.65
C ARG A 194 17.29 -9.39 -4.78
N LEU A 195 17.23 -8.12 -4.40
CA LEU A 195 16.77 -7.05 -5.28
C LEU A 195 17.67 -6.87 -6.52
N GLU A 196 18.99 -6.81 -6.36
CA GLU A 196 19.92 -6.65 -7.50
C GLU A 196 19.93 -7.88 -8.43
N GLU A 197 19.90 -9.10 -7.89
CA GLU A 197 19.76 -10.31 -8.71
C GLU A 197 18.43 -10.33 -9.47
N THR A 198 17.40 -9.69 -8.91
CA THR A 198 16.11 -9.52 -9.59
C THR A 198 16.22 -8.47 -10.68
N SER A 199 16.85 -7.33 -10.43
CA SER A 199 17.16 -6.33 -11.47
C SER A 199 17.91 -6.94 -12.65
N LYS A 200 19.03 -7.62 -12.40
CA LYS A 200 19.84 -8.27 -13.46
C LYS A 200 19.06 -9.31 -14.26
N TRP A 201 18.22 -10.09 -13.57
CA TRP A 201 17.36 -11.05 -14.24
C TRP A 201 16.30 -10.37 -15.14
N LEU A 202 15.74 -9.25 -14.72
CA LEU A 202 14.82 -8.46 -15.54
C LEU A 202 15.53 -7.83 -16.75
N GLU A 203 16.75 -7.32 -16.55
CA GLU A 203 17.60 -6.77 -17.61
C GLU A 203 17.92 -7.83 -18.68
N GLN A 204 18.33 -9.03 -18.27
CA GLN A 204 18.56 -10.15 -19.18
C GLN A 204 17.30 -10.50 -19.98
N LEU A 205 16.14 -10.53 -19.32
CA LEU A 205 14.87 -10.79 -20.00
C LEU A 205 14.51 -9.70 -21.03
N ALA A 206 14.81 -8.43 -20.75
CA ALA A 206 14.60 -7.35 -21.71
C ALA A 206 15.50 -7.49 -22.95
N LEU A 207 16.75 -7.94 -22.78
CA LEU A 207 17.64 -8.26 -23.90
C LEU A 207 17.13 -9.44 -24.74
N GLU A 208 16.45 -10.40 -24.13
CA GLU A 208 15.77 -11.51 -24.82
C GLU A 208 14.43 -11.08 -25.48
N GLY A 209 14.03 -9.81 -25.36
CA GLY A 209 12.78 -9.27 -25.89
C GLY A 209 11.56 -9.48 -24.99
N TYR A 210 11.74 -9.62 -23.67
CA TYR A 210 10.67 -9.69 -22.68
C TYR A 210 10.62 -8.44 -21.82
N VAL A 211 9.64 -7.58 -22.05
CA VAL A 211 9.42 -6.37 -21.26
C VAL A 211 8.44 -6.65 -20.12
N LEU A 212 8.79 -6.22 -18.90
CA LEU A 212 7.95 -6.37 -17.72
C LEU A 212 6.67 -5.52 -17.84
N GLU A 213 5.51 -6.18 -17.75
CA GLU A 213 4.18 -5.54 -17.74
C GLU A 213 3.63 -5.41 -16.32
N LYS A 214 3.68 -6.49 -15.54
CA LYS A 214 3.06 -6.53 -14.21
C LYS A 214 3.75 -7.53 -13.29
N VAL A 215 3.78 -7.22 -12.00
CA VAL A 215 4.18 -8.17 -10.96
C VAL A 215 3.03 -8.37 -9.98
N THR A 216 2.73 -9.64 -9.68
CA THR A 216 1.74 -10.05 -8.67
C THR A 216 2.42 -11.02 -7.71
N ALA A 217 2.83 -10.54 -6.53
CA ALA A 217 3.59 -11.31 -5.55
C ALA A 217 4.87 -11.93 -6.15
N THR A 218 4.88 -13.24 -6.43
CA THR A 218 6.02 -13.98 -7.01
C THR A 218 5.90 -14.19 -8.53
N LEU A 219 4.78 -13.81 -9.13
CA LEU A 219 4.47 -13.98 -10.54
C LEU A 219 4.77 -12.71 -11.33
N PHE A 220 5.64 -12.82 -12.32
CA PHE A 220 6.02 -11.74 -13.22
C PHE A 220 5.37 -11.97 -14.59
N THR A 221 4.62 -10.99 -15.05
CA THR A 221 3.97 -10.98 -16.37
C THR A 221 4.78 -10.10 -17.31
N PHE A 222 5.17 -10.68 -18.43
CA PHE A 222 5.96 -10.05 -19.48
C PHE A 222 5.17 -9.97 -20.78
N ARG A 223 5.58 -9.03 -21.62
CA ARG A 223 5.18 -8.94 -23.02
C ARG A 223 6.37 -9.23 -23.91
N LYS A 224 6.19 -10.13 -24.87
CA LYS A 224 7.21 -10.39 -25.89
C LYS A 224 7.22 -9.25 -26.90
N THR A 225 8.31 -8.50 -26.95
CA THR A 225 8.59 -7.38 -27.84
C THR A 225 9.89 -7.64 -28.60
N ALA A 226 10.37 -6.66 -29.36
CA ALA A 226 11.75 -6.68 -29.84
C ALA A 226 12.73 -6.63 -28.65
N PRO A 227 13.94 -7.20 -28.77
CA PRO A 227 15.05 -6.98 -27.84
C PRO A 227 15.25 -5.49 -27.56
N THR A 228 15.34 -5.14 -26.28
CA THR A 228 15.53 -3.75 -25.85
C THR A 228 16.46 -3.68 -24.66
N THR A 229 17.34 -2.67 -24.66
CA THR A 229 18.18 -2.32 -23.53
C THR A 229 17.38 -1.50 -22.51
N ILE A 230 17.00 -2.15 -21.42
CA ILE A 230 16.26 -1.54 -20.31
C ILE A 230 17.02 -1.81 -19.02
N LYS A 231 17.34 -0.75 -18.28
CA LYS A 231 17.84 -0.86 -16.92
C LYS A 231 16.66 -1.05 -15.98
N TYR A 232 16.73 -2.06 -15.12
CA TYR A 232 15.75 -2.27 -14.05
C TYR A 232 16.35 -1.98 -12.70
N GLU A 233 15.59 -1.30 -11.83
CA GLU A 233 15.97 -1.11 -10.43
C GLU A 233 14.87 -1.61 -9.49
N CYS A 234 15.23 -2.56 -8.64
CA CYS A 234 14.38 -3.07 -7.57
C CYS A 234 14.76 -2.36 -6.26
N VAL A 235 13.83 -1.57 -5.70
CA VAL A 235 14.10 -0.70 -4.56
C VAL A 235 13.18 -1.05 -3.39
N PHE A 236 13.72 -0.96 -2.18
CA PHE A 236 12.95 -1.01 -0.95
C PHE A 236 13.04 0.30 -0.18
N GLU A 237 11.88 0.89 0.15
CA GLU A 237 11.80 2.13 0.92
C GLU A 237 10.83 2.03 2.09
N TYR A 238 11.25 2.62 3.23
CA TYR A 238 10.39 2.79 4.39
C TYR A 238 9.53 4.04 4.22
N LYS A 239 8.22 3.93 4.42
CA LYS A 239 7.29 5.07 4.47
C LYS A 239 7.45 6.03 3.28
N VAL A 240 7.23 5.52 2.07
CA VAL A 240 7.38 6.30 0.84
C VAL A 240 6.51 7.57 0.87
N GLN A 241 7.13 8.70 0.49
CA GLN A 241 6.48 9.99 0.36
C GLN A 241 6.03 10.22 -1.09
N PRO A 242 5.02 11.06 -1.36
CA PRO A 242 4.57 11.33 -2.73
C PRO A 242 5.67 11.82 -3.66
N SER A 243 6.53 12.72 -3.15
CA SER A 243 7.67 13.27 -3.90
C SER A 243 8.64 12.20 -4.43
N PHE A 244 8.70 11.02 -3.79
CA PHE A 244 9.56 9.93 -4.24
C PHE A 244 9.21 9.48 -5.65
N PHE A 245 7.92 9.29 -5.97
CA PHE A 245 7.54 8.79 -7.29
C PHE A 245 7.73 9.86 -8.37
N SER A 246 7.31 11.09 -8.08
CA SER A 246 7.42 12.22 -9.01
C SER A 246 8.88 12.52 -9.37
N ALA A 247 9.79 12.57 -8.40
CA ALA A 247 11.20 12.86 -8.64
C ALA A 247 11.86 11.86 -9.60
N HIS A 248 11.55 10.57 -9.48
CA HIS A 248 12.14 9.55 -10.37
C HIS A 248 11.50 9.57 -11.77
N LYS A 249 10.18 9.83 -11.85
CA LYS A 249 9.48 10.00 -13.13
C LYS A 249 10.01 11.20 -13.92
N GLU A 250 10.30 12.31 -13.25
CA GLU A 250 10.89 13.52 -13.88
C GLU A 250 12.24 13.24 -14.53
N VAL A 251 13.04 12.35 -13.95
CA VAL A 251 14.33 11.90 -14.51
C VAL A 251 14.16 10.89 -15.65
N GLY A 252 12.94 10.38 -15.87
CA GLY A 252 12.61 9.45 -16.96
C GLY A 252 12.46 7.98 -16.53
N TRP A 253 12.48 7.69 -15.23
CA TRP A 253 12.20 6.34 -14.74
C TRP A 253 10.71 6.00 -14.82
N GLN A 254 10.42 4.81 -15.34
CA GLN A 254 9.06 4.28 -15.45
C GLN A 254 8.79 3.29 -14.32
N LEU A 255 7.72 3.54 -13.55
CA LEU A 255 7.28 2.61 -12.50
C LEU A 255 6.63 1.37 -13.14
N LYS A 256 7.16 0.18 -12.88
CA LYS A 256 6.62 -1.11 -13.36
C LYS A 256 5.92 -1.91 -12.27
N TYR A 257 6.24 -1.66 -11.01
CA TYR A 257 5.58 -2.29 -9.86
C TYR A 257 5.73 -1.42 -8.61
N SER A 258 4.68 -1.37 -7.79
CA SER A 258 4.74 -0.90 -6.41
C SER A 258 3.87 -1.80 -5.55
N SER A 259 4.41 -2.26 -4.42
CA SER A 259 3.67 -3.05 -3.45
C SER A 259 2.47 -2.30 -2.87
N ASN A 260 1.46 -3.03 -2.40
CA ASN A 260 0.25 -2.44 -1.81
C ASN A 260 0.47 -1.83 -0.41
N VAL A 261 1.66 -2.01 0.18
CA VAL A 261 1.98 -1.53 1.53
C VAL A 261 3.07 -0.47 1.44
N THR A 262 2.71 0.81 1.48
CA THR A 262 3.68 1.91 1.28
C THR A 262 4.58 2.18 2.48
N VAL A 263 4.27 1.58 3.64
CA VAL A 263 5.17 1.60 4.81
C VAL A 263 6.41 0.73 4.57
N LEU A 264 6.23 -0.37 3.83
CA LEU A 264 7.25 -1.36 3.53
C LEU A 264 7.27 -1.57 2.01
N ASN A 265 7.60 -0.49 1.30
CA ASN A 265 7.37 -0.44 -0.14
C ASN A 265 8.48 -1.14 -0.90
N TYR A 266 8.12 -2.17 -1.66
CA TYR A 266 8.94 -2.66 -2.75
C TYR A 266 8.45 -2.06 -4.06
N SER A 267 9.35 -1.47 -4.84
CA SER A 267 9.07 -0.95 -6.18
C SER A 267 10.06 -1.47 -7.21
N ILE A 268 9.60 -1.61 -8.44
CA ILE A 268 10.44 -1.94 -9.60
C ILE A 268 10.31 -0.79 -10.59
N TRP A 269 11.45 -0.24 -10.96
CA TRP A 269 11.59 0.86 -11.90
C TRP A 269 12.31 0.38 -13.16
N ALA A 270 12.01 1.01 -14.29
CA ALA A 270 12.60 0.69 -15.57
C ALA A 270 13.00 1.96 -16.31
N MET A 271 14.18 1.97 -16.93
CA MET A 271 14.65 3.08 -17.77
C MET A 271 15.27 2.52 -19.05
N PRO A 272 14.66 2.74 -20.23
CA PRO A 272 15.28 2.39 -21.49
C PRO A 272 16.48 3.30 -21.74
N TYR A 273 17.54 2.76 -22.33
CA TYR A 273 18.75 3.52 -22.70
C TYR A 273 19.31 2.97 -24.01
N ARG A 274 20.07 3.77 -24.74
CA ARG A 274 20.74 3.34 -25.98
C ARG A 274 22.16 2.84 -25.69
N GLU A 275 22.72 2.01 -26.57
CA GLU A 275 24.08 1.47 -26.40
C GLU A 275 25.17 2.56 -26.28
N ASN A 276 24.95 3.73 -26.88
CA ASN A 276 25.87 4.86 -26.84
C ASN A 276 25.63 5.84 -25.67
N GLU A 277 24.64 5.56 -24.80
CA GLU A 277 24.32 6.38 -23.64
C GLU A 277 24.93 5.77 -22.37
N PRO A 278 25.31 6.58 -21.37
CA PRO A 278 25.74 6.06 -20.09
C PRO A 278 24.61 5.24 -19.45
N ILE A 279 24.96 4.09 -18.88
CA ILE A 279 23.99 3.22 -18.21
C ILE A 279 23.31 4.01 -17.08
N PRO A 280 21.98 4.16 -17.10
CA PRO A 280 21.29 4.97 -16.11
C PRO A 280 21.42 4.33 -14.73
N GLN A 281 21.62 5.18 -13.72
CA GLN A 281 21.64 4.78 -12.32
C GLN A 281 20.46 5.40 -11.58
N PHE A 282 19.86 4.63 -10.67
CA PHE A 282 18.69 5.08 -9.91
C PHE A 282 19.05 6.17 -8.89
N SER A 283 20.25 6.07 -8.31
CA SER A 283 20.90 7.16 -7.58
C SER A 283 22.38 7.14 -7.96
N TYR A 284 23.00 8.32 -8.09
CA TYR A 284 24.43 8.47 -8.34
C TYR A 284 25.24 8.67 -7.04
N ASP A 285 24.57 8.86 -5.90
CA ASP A 285 25.24 8.98 -4.60
C ASP A 285 25.46 7.58 -3.98
N MET A 286 26.74 7.21 -3.84
CA MET A 286 27.14 5.97 -3.18
C MET A 286 26.60 5.84 -1.75
N LYS A 287 26.44 6.95 -1.02
CA LYS A 287 25.89 6.92 0.35
C LYS A 287 24.42 6.51 0.32
N GLU A 288 23.65 7.05 -0.61
CA GLU A 288 22.23 6.73 -0.77
C GLU A 288 22.03 5.27 -1.20
N GLN A 289 22.83 4.79 -2.16
CA GLN A 289 22.83 3.38 -2.59
C GLN A 289 23.11 2.42 -1.40
N LYS A 290 24.14 2.71 -0.60
CA LYS A 290 24.45 1.95 0.63
C LYS A 290 23.30 1.98 1.63
N GLN A 291 22.65 3.13 1.80
CA GLN A 291 21.52 3.25 2.71
C GLN A 291 20.32 2.43 2.23
N SER A 292 20.00 2.45 0.94
CA SER A 292 18.92 1.64 0.35
C SER A 292 19.14 0.15 0.59
N ILE A 293 20.35 -0.35 0.33
CA ILE A 293 20.73 -1.75 0.60
C ILE A 293 20.58 -2.10 2.10
N LYS A 294 21.02 -1.20 2.99
CA LYS A 294 20.86 -1.39 4.45
C LYS A 294 19.40 -1.43 4.87
N ARG A 295 18.53 -0.60 4.28
CA ARG A 295 17.09 -0.61 4.57
C ARG A 295 16.47 -1.95 4.18
N ALA A 296 16.73 -2.42 2.96
CA ALA A 296 16.26 -3.72 2.48
C ALA A 296 16.76 -4.88 3.35
N PHE A 297 18.05 -4.87 3.70
CA PHE A 297 18.65 -5.89 4.55
C PHE A 297 18.00 -5.94 5.95
N LYS A 298 17.85 -4.79 6.62
CA LYS A 298 17.22 -4.72 7.94
C LYS A 298 15.79 -5.26 7.92
N MET A 299 15.00 -4.89 6.92
CA MET A 299 13.64 -5.42 6.77
C MET A 299 13.64 -6.95 6.59
N ASN A 300 14.42 -7.43 5.63
CA ASN A 300 14.44 -8.84 5.26
C ASN A 300 14.98 -9.74 6.38
N ILE A 301 16.01 -9.29 7.11
CA ILE A 301 16.58 -10.04 8.23
C ILE A 301 15.60 -10.08 9.41
N SER A 302 14.95 -8.95 9.75
CA SER A 302 13.95 -8.91 10.81
C SER A 302 12.77 -9.81 10.52
N MET A 303 12.25 -9.80 9.29
CA MET A 303 11.16 -10.69 8.86
C MET A 303 11.57 -12.16 8.96
N SER A 304 12.79 -12.50 8.53
CA SER A 304 13.29 -13.88 8.57
C SER A 304 13.45 -14.38 10.01
N ILE A 305 14.02 -13.56 10.90
CA ILE A 305 14.15 -13.89 12.34
C ILE A 305 12.77 -14.12 12.95
N TYR A 306 11.81 -13.23 12.68
CA TYR A 306 10.46 -13.35 13.19
C TYR A 306 9.79 -14.66 12.74
N ILE A 307 9.88 -14.99 11.45
CA ILE A 307 9.26 -16.20 10.91
C ILE A 307 9.94 -17.47 11.44
N ILE A 308 11.26 -17.47 11.58
CA ILE A 308 11.99 -18.59 12.20
C ILE A 308 11.51 -18.76 13.65
N LEU A 309 11.44 -17.68 14.44
CA LEU A 309 11.03 -17.74 15.84
C LEU A 309 9.60 -18.29 15.99
N ILE A 310 8.63 -17.75 15.25
CA ILE A 310 7.24 -18.18 15.36
C ILE A 310 7.06 -19.62 14.86
N SER A 311 7.78 -20.02 13.82
CA SER A 311 7.74 -21.39 13.30
C SER A 311 8.37 -22.37 14.28
N SER A 312 9.47 -22.00 14.93
CA SER A 312 10.10 -22.80 15.99
C SER A 312 9.17 -23.00 17.19
N ILE A 313 8.50 -21.93 17.64
CA ILE A 313 7.53 -22.01 18.74
C ILE A 313 6.34 -22.89 18.35
N ALA A 314 5.79 -22.71 17.15
CA ALA A 314 4.68 -23.51 16.64
C ALA A 314 5.05 -25.00 16.51
N LEU A 315 6.25 -25.29 15.99
CA LEU A 315 6.75 -26.66 15.89
C LEU A 315 6.96 -27.29 17.27
N TYR A 316 7.52 -26.53 18.22
CA TYR A 316 7.73 -26.98 19.59
C TYR A 316 6.41 -27.31 20.30
N ALA A 317 5.44 -26.39 20.28
CA ALA A 317 4.12 -26.60 20.88
C ALA A 317 3.43 -27.85 20.28
N ASN A 318 3.42 -27.96 18.95
CA ASN A 318 2.80 -29.11 18.29
C ASN A 318 3.53 -30.44 18.54
N THR A 319 4.81 -30.40 18.92
CA THR A 319 5.58 -31.61 19.28
C THR A 319 5.32 -32.05 20.71
N LEU A 320 5.06 -31.12 21.63
CA LEU A 320 4.76 -31.44 23.04
C LEU A 320 3.32 -31.91 23.26
N ASP A 321 2.36 -31.36 22.52
CA ASP A 321 0.93 -31.60 22.77
C ASP A 321 0.43 -32.99 22.33
N TYR A 322 1.22 -33.72 21.52
CA TYR A 322 0.80 -34.99 20.94
C TYR A 322 1.83 -36.09 21.16
N GLU A 323 1.44 -37.16 21.84
CA GLU A 323 2.21 -38.42 22.00
C GLU A 323 2.26 -39.26 20.70
N GLU A 324 2.28 -38.60 19.55
CA GLU A 324 2.40 -39.25 18.25
C GLU A 324 3.83 -39.15 17.72
N PRO A 325 4.33 -40.18 17.00
CA PRO A 325 5.59 -40.10 16.26
C PRO A 325 5.65 -38.84 15.40
N PHE A 326 6.84 -38.24 15.27
CA PHE A 326 7.02 -36.97 14.55
C PHE A 326 6.42 -36.99 13.14
N ILE A 327 6.60 -38.11 12.43
CA ILE A 327 5.97 -38.39 11.13
C ILE A 327 4.81 -39.35 11.38
N SER A 328 3.59 -38.85 11.24
CA SER A 328 2.37 -39.64 11.30
C SER A 328 1.41 -39.17 10.20
N TRP A 329 0.52 -40.06 9.74
CA TRP A 329 -0.55 -39.72 8.78
C TRP A 329 -1.74 -38.99 9.43
N SER A 330 -1.51 -38.35 10.58
CA SER A 330 -2.47 -37.50 11.26
C SER A 330 -2.29 -36.03 10.85
N LEU A 331 -3.26 -35.19 11.19
CA LEU A 331 -3.17 -33.75 10.97
C LEU A 331 -1.95 -33.13 11.68
N SER A 332 -1.62 -33.58 12.89
CA SER A 332 -0.46 -33.09 13.65
C SER A 332 0.86 -33.54 13.02
N GLY A 333 0.99 -34.80 12.59
CA GLY A 333 2.16 -35.30 11.86
C GLY A 333 2.44 -34.54 10.55
N ILE A 334 1.40 -34.30 9.75
CA ILE A 334 1.51 -33.48 8.52
C ILE A 334 1.92 -32.04 8.87
N THR A 335 1.31 -31.45 9.90
CA THR A 335 1.61 -30.08 10.33
C THR A 335 3.06 -29.93 10.79
N ARG A 336 3.60 -30.87 11.61
CA ARG A 336 5.02 -30.87 12.03
C ARG A 336 5.96 -30.94 10.84
N THR A 337 5.65 -31.81 9.88
CA THR A 337 6.47 -31.97 8.66
C THR A 337 6.49 -30.68 7.83
N LEU A 338 5.33 -30.03 7.64
CA LEU A 338 5.25 -28.75 6.94
C LEU A 338 5.94 -27.61 7.68
N LEU A 339 5.80 -27.53 9.00
CA LEU A 339 6.48 -26.54 9.84
C LEU A 339 8.00 -26.72 9.78
N LEU A 340 8.50 -27.96 9.84
CA LEU A 340 9.92 -28.26 9.70
C LEU A 340 10.45 -27.86 8.31
N ALA A 341 9.74 -28.23 7.24
CA ALA A 341 10.12 -27.84 5.88
C ALA A 341 10.12 -26.31 5.71
N GLY A 342 9.12 -25.62 6.24
CA GLY A 342 9.04 -24.16 6.26
C GLY A 342 10.20 -23.54 7.05
N LEU A 343 10.53 -24.07 8.22
CA LEU A 343 11.63 -23.60 9.05
C LEU A 343 12.98 -23.75 8.33
N LEU A 344 13.24 -24.89 7.69
CA LEU A 344 14.45 -25.10 6.88
C LEU A 344 14.51 -24.12 5.69
N PHE A 345 13.39 -23.89 5.02
CA PHE A 345 13.30 -22.90 3.93
C PHE A 345 13.66 -21.50 4.43
N TRP A 346 13.16 -21.08 5.59
CA TRP A 346 13.47 -19.76 6.16
C TRP A 346 14.89 -19.64 6.68
N LEU A 347 15.46 -20.71 7.27
CA LEU A 347 16.88 -20.75 7.64
C LEU A 347 17.78 -20.59 6.41
N TYR A 348 17.47 -21.27 5.31
CA TYR A 348 18.17 -21.09 4.04
C TYR A 348 18.11 -19.63 3.57
N HIS A 349 16.92 -19.03 3.56
CA HIS A 349 16.75 -17.63 3.15
C HIS A 349 17.47 -16.65 4.08
N PHE A 350 17.45 -16.88 5.39
CA PHE A 350 18.17 -16.09 6.38
C PHE A 350 19.68 -16.02 6.07
N LEU A 351 20.31 -17.18 5.82
CA LEU A 351 21.72 -17.25 5.45
C LEU A 351 21.99 -16.53 4.11
N ARG A 352 21.13 -16.73 3.11
CA ARG A 352 21.25 -16.07 1.80
C ARG A 352 21.15 -14.54 1.90
N ILE A 353 20.27 -14.01 2.74
CA ILE A 353 20.14 -12.56 2.98
C ILE A 353 21.45 -11.98 3.53
N ILE A 354 22.10 -12.67 4.48
CA ILE A 354 23.39 -12.24 5.06
C ILE A 354 24.50 -12.26 4.01
N ILE A 355 24.62 -13.36 3.24
CA ILE A 355 25.64 -13.50 2.20
C ILE A 355 25.46 -12.41 1.13
N TYR A 356 24.22 -12.19 0.70
CA TYR A 356 23.89 -11.20 -0.32
C TYR A 356 24.18 -9.77 0.15
N TYR A 357 23.84 -9.43 1.39
CA TYR A 357 24.16 -8.12 1.95
C TYR A 357 25.68 -7.88 1.98
N ARG A 358 26.47 -8.87 2.41
CA ARG A 358 27.94 -8.77 2.40
C ARG A 358 28.48 -8.57 0.98
N LYS A 359 27.98 -9.32 0.01
CA LYS A 359 28.37 -9.18 -1.40
C LYS A 359 28.04 -7.78 -1.95
N SER A 360 26.83 -7.31 -1.70
CA SER A 360 26.36 -6.00 -2.17
C SER A 360 27.17 -4.87 -1.55
N MET A 361 27.47 -4.94 -0.25
CA MET A 361 28.26 -3.92 0.43
C MET A 361 29.71 -3.85 -0.04
N LYS A 362 30.32 -4.99 -0.43
CA LYS A 362 31.67 -5.03 -1.01
C LYS A 362 31.77 -4.30 -2.35
N ALA A 363 30.70 -4.28 -3.15
CA ALA A 363 30.68 -3.57 -4.43
C ALA A 363 30.74 -2.03 -4.28
N TYR A 364 30.58 -1.51 -3.06
CA TYR A 364 30.64 -0.07 -2.76
C TYR A 364 31.75 0.28 -1.76
N GLN A 365 32.66 -0.63 -1.45
CA GLN A 365 33.91 -0.36 -0.74
C GLN A 365 34.96 0.05 -1.77
#